data_AF-A0A7Y5FYU2-F1
#
_entry.id   AF-A0A7Y5FYU2-F1
#
_cell.length_a   1.000
_cell.length_b   1.000
_cell.length_c   1.000
_cell.angle_alpha   90.00
_cell.angle_beta   90.00
_cell.angle_gamma   90.00
#
_symmetry.space_group_name_H-M   'P 1'
#
loop_
_entity.id
_entity.type
_entity.pdbx_description
1 polymer ?
#
loop_
_entity_poly.entity_id
_entity_poly.type
_entity_poly.pdbx_seq_one_letter_code
_entity_poly.pdbx_strand_id
1 'polypeptide(L)'
;MTIRNLDYECYLDAVNSQREYQEDWIKTGYAPRGFYLKDFCLIEKDGVYHLFHIAGVPNVSCCLPGNEIWFGHATTKNFQTWQTHEPCFYIDPHGWDNGHVFAPFVIAANDTYWMFYTGVTLENTQRIGIATSKDLFTWERVGQRPVIRPEEYDWAFCPTEKGAACRDPHVIKHGEEYWLYYTAVTKTGKACIARAVSHNLIDWQDRGPAYIEKKLTHPESCNVQELNGKYLLFFGGHIEYWSYVISDDPAQWPEQQPRPIGKGITAMEVIKRTDARWLVAYFKMGVGHNSDGFRLFLGVINWAADAPVIQEISNAGQLREFGF
;
A
#
# COMPACT_ATOMS: atom_id res chain seq x y z
N MET A 1 47.83 10.51 3.84
CA MET A 1 47.52 9.29 4.62
C MET A 1 46.02 9.31 4.85
N THR A 2 45.25 8.53 4.10
CA THR A 2 43.79 8.49 4.25
C THR A 2 43.49 7.72 5.53
N ILE A 3 42.91 8.39 6.53
CA ILE A 3 42.57 7.75 7.80
C ILE A 3 41.40 6.79 7.52
N ARG A 4 41.62 5.51 7.80
CA ARG A 4 40.60 4.45 7.69
C ARG A 4 39.58 4.64 8.82
N ASN A 5 38.32 4.87 8.48
CA ASN A 5 37.23 4.98 9.46
C ASN A 5 36.55 3.61 9.63
N LEU A 6 36.92 2.88 10.68
CA LEU A 6 36.42 1.53 10.95
C LEU A 6 34.90 1.50 11.22
N ASP A 7 34.34 2.54 11.84
CA ASP A 7 32.90 2.61 12.12
C ASP A 7 32.10 2.71 10.83
N TYR A 8 32.60 3.49 9.86
CA TYR A 8 31.97 3.61 8.55
C TYR A 8 32.06 2.31 7.73
N GLU A 9 33.17 1.59 7.83
CA GLU A 9 33.31 0.27 7.20
C GLU A 9 32.34 -0.76 7.80
N CYS A 10 32.26 -0.84 9.13
CA CYS A 10 31.29 -1.70 9.82
C CYS A 10 29.84 -1.37 9.42
N TYR A 11 29.51 -0.08 9.27
CA TYR A 11 28.20 0.34 8.78
C TYR A 11 27.94 -0.15 7.35
N LEU A 12 28.89 0.03 6.42
CA LEU A 12 28.75 -0.44 5.04
C LEU A 12 28.61 -1.96 4.96
N ASP A 13 29.37 -2.71 5.77
CA ASP A 13 29.26 -4.16 5.84
C ASP A 13 27.88 -4.60 6.34
N ALA A 14 27.35 -3.94 7.38
CA ALA A 14 26.00 -4.21 7.88
C ALA A 14 24.94 -3.93 6.81
N VAL A 15 25.02 -2.78 6.14
CA VAL A 15 24.13 -2.41 5.03
C VAL A 15 24.19 -3.46 3.93
N ASN A 16 25.39 -3.80 3.43
CA ASN A 16 25.54 -4.80 2.38
C ASN A 16 24.98 -6.17 2.78
N SER A 17 25.24 -6.60 4.03
CA SER A 17 24.71 -7.87 4.55
C SER A 17 23.19 -7.92 4.58
N GLN A 18 22.53 -6.77 4.80
CA GLN A 18 21.08 -6.65 4.78
C GLN A 18 20.53 -6.59 3.35
N ARG A 19 21.20 -5.85 2.46
CA ARG A 19 20.80 -5.72 1.05
C ARG A 19 20.84 -7.05 0.30
N GLU A 20 21.85 -7.86 0.57
CA GLU A 20 22.09 -9.13 -0.11
C GLU A 20 21.41 -10.33 0.55
N TYR A 21 20.81 -10.16 1.74
CA TYR A 21 20.19 -11.27 2.47
C TYR A 21 19.08 -11.94 1.67
N GLN A 22 19.14 -13.26 1.55
CA GLN A 22 18.12 -14.10 0.92
C GLN A 22 17.67 -15.25 1.84
N GLU A 23 16.42 -15.64 1.70
CA GLU A 23 15.85 -16.90 2.18
C GLU A 23 15.10 -17.56 1.01
N ASP A 24 14.47 -18.71 1.26
CA ASP A 24 13.46 -19.26 0.35
C ASP A 24 12.17 -18.42 0.47
N TRP A 25 12.20 -17.22 -0.12
CA TRP A 25 11.13 -16.22 0.00
C TRP A 25 9.78 -16.70 -0.52
N ILE A 26 9.76 -17.71 -1.39
CA ILE A 26 8.51 -18.34 -1.82
C ILE A 26 7.83 -19.07 -0.66
N LYS A 27 8.60 -19.75 0.18
CA LYS A 27 8.06 -20.48 1.34
C LYS A 27 7.90 -19.61 2.57
N THR A 28 8.86 -18.73 2.83
CA THR A 28 8.88 -17.95 4.07
C THR A 28 8.21 -16.60 3.94
N GLY A 29 7.98 -16.10 2.72
CA GLY A 29 7.53 -14.75 2.46
C GLY A 29 8.68 -13.74 2.61
N TYR A 30 8.76 -12.77 1.69
CA TYR A 30 9.81 -11.76 1.71
C TYR A 30 9.64 -10.82 2.90
N ALA A 31 10.73 -10.57 3.61
CA ALA A 31 10.87 -9.50 4.59
C ALA A 31 12.32 -9.01 4.66
N PRO A 32 12.57 -7.70 4.69
CA PRO A 32 13.89 -7.15 4.92
C PRO A 32 14.31 -7.39 6.38
N ARG A 33 15.63 -7.36 6.64
CA ARG A 33 16.15 -7.43 8.02
C ARG A 33 16.03 -6.08 8.72
N GLY A 34 15.89 -6.07 10.04
CA GLY A 34 15.95 -4.86 10.87
C GLY A 34 14.64 -4.11 11.09
N PHE A 35 13.67 -4.20 10.17
CA PHE A 35 12.35 -3.59 10.29
C PHE A 35 11.25 -4.54 9.77
N TYR A 36 10.01 -4.34 10.19
CA TYR A 36 8.87 -5.00 9.55
C TYR A 36 8.44 -4.23 8.31
N LEU A 37 7.63 -4.88 7.47
CA LEU A 37 6.92 -4.26 6.38
C LEU A 37 5.39 -4.40 6.55
N LYS A 38 4.65 -3.34 6.26
CA LYS A 38 3.18 -3.30 6.14
C LYS A 38 2.81 -2.45 4.92
N ASP A 39 1.53 -2.44 4.57
CA ASP A 39 0.89 -1.75 3.43
C ASP A 39 1.84 -1.30 2.33
N PHE A 40 1.71 -1.91 1.17
CA PHE A 40 2.73 -1.82 0.14
C PHE A 40 2.13 -1.51 -1.22
N CYS A 41 3.01 -1.08 -2.12
CA CYS A 41 2.74 -0.99 -3.55
C CYS A 41 3.87 -1.67 -4.32
N LEU A 42 3.49 -2.38 -5.37
CA LEU A 42 4.40 -2.91 -6.38
C LEU A 42 4.20 -2.16 -7.69
N ILE A 43 5.29 -1.67 -8.28
CA ILE A 43 5.29 -1.09 -9.63
C ILE A 43 6.41 -1.68 -10.46
N GLU A 44 6.14 -1.95 -11.72
CA GLU A 44 7.11 -2.50 -12.66
C GLU A 44 7.74 -1.38 -13.50
N LYS A 45 9.07 -1.48 -13.69
CA LYS A 45 9.84 -0.64 -14.58
C LYS A 45 10.96 -1.48 -15.22
N ASP A 46 11.01 -1.52 -16.55
CA ASP A 46 12.08 -2.14 -17.34
C ASP A 46 12.42 -3.60 -16.95
N GLY A 47 11.40 -4.40 -16.65
CA GLY A 47 11.49 -5.79 -16.18
C GLY A 47 11.84 -5.95 -14.70
N VAL A 48 11.79 -4.87 -13.92
CA VAL A 48 12.09 -4.86 -12.49
C VAL A 48 10.88 -4.37 -11.71
N TYR A 49 10.42 -5.17 -10.76
CA TYR A 49 9.40 -4.76 -9.80
C TYR A 49 10.06 -4.03 -8.63
N HIS A 50 9.55 -2.84 -8.32
CA HIS A 50 9.88 -2.04 -7.16
C HIS A 50 8.78 -2.21 -6.11
N LEU A 51 9.17 -2.59 -4.91
CA LEU A 51 8.32 -2.68 -3.73
C LEU A 51 8.56 -1.44 -2.86
N PHE A 52 7.51 -0.66 -2.63
CA PHE A 52 7.47 0.39 -1.62
C PHE A 52 6.55 -0.06 -0.50
N HIS A 53 6.97 0.13 0.74
CA HIS A 53 6.18 -0.36 1.88
C HIS A 53 6.40 0.51 3.12
N ILE A 54 5.44 0.49 4.04
CA ILE A 54 5.65 1.01 5.39
C ILE A 54 6.78 0.23 6.05
N ALA A 55 7.74 0.91 6.66
CA ALA A 55 8.81 0.29 7.43
C ALA A 55 8.77 0.77 8.88
N GLY A 56 8.76 -0.16 9.83
CA GLY A 56 8.68 0.18 11.25
C GLY A 56 9.51 -0.73 12.14
N VAL A 57 9.73 -0.28 13.38
CA VAL A 57 10.42 -1.02 14.42
C VAL A 57 9.48 -2.08 14.99
N PRO A 58 9.86 -3.37 14.97
CA PRO A 58 9.04 -4.43 15.55
C PRO A 58 8.70 -4.20 17.02
N ASN A 59 7.47 -4.55 17.39
CA ASN A 59 6.83 -4.41 18.68
C ASN A 59 6.59 -2.95 19.13
N VAL A 60 6.63 -2.02 18.18
CA VAL A 60 6.28 -0.61 18.41
C VAL A 60 5.01 -0.30 17.64
N SER A 61 4.03 0.29 18.33
CA SER A 61 2.77 0.68 17.69
C SER A 61 3.00 1.66 16.54
N CYS A 62 2.22 1.53 15.46
CA CYS A 62 2.23 2.45 14.33
C CYS A 62 1.82 3.88 14.73
N CYS A 63 1.00 4.04 15.79
CA CYS A 63 0.53 5.35 16.26
C CYS A 63 1.49 6.04 17.24
N LEU A 64 2.65 5.43 17.56
CA LEU A 64 3.63 6.01 18.47
C LEU A 64 4.64 6.86 17.70
N PRO A 65 4.74 8.18 17.96
CA PRO A 65 5.67 9.07 17.29
C PRO A 65 7.10 8.51 17.25
N GLY A 66 7.74 8.58 16.09
CA GLY A 66 9.09 8.06 15.86
C GLY A 66 9.15 6.63 15.30
N ASN A 67 8.00 5.97 15.09
CA ASN A 67 7.89 4.74 14.31
C ASN A 67 7.26 5.00 12.93
N GLU A 68 7.49 4.15 11.93
CA GLU A 68 6.89 4.29 10.58
C GLU A 68 7.13 5.67 9.93
N ILE A 69 8.36 6.18 10.05
CA ILE A 69 8.74 7.52 9.61
C ILE A 69 9.45 7.55 8.23
N TRP A 70 9.53 6.40 7.56
CA TRP A 70 10.05 6.28 6.20
C TRP A 70 9.42 5.11 5.45
N PHE A 71 9.49 5.16 4.12
CA PHE A 71 9.16 4.03 3.25
C PHE A 71 10.40 3.21 2.91
N GLY A 72 10.28 1.90 3.15
CA GLY A 72 11.26 0.93 2.68
C GLY A 72 11.13 0.71 1.18
N HIS A 73 12.25 0.30 0.56
CA HIS A 73 12.33 0.04 -0.87
C HIS A 73 13.08 -1.27 -1.12
N ALA A 74 12.53 -2.12 -1.97
CA ALA A 74 13.20 -3.31 -2.47
C ALA A 74 12.87 -3.56 -3.93
N THR A 75 13.70 -4.33 -4.63
CA THR A 75 13.44 -4.70 -6.03
C THR A 75 13.56 -6.20 -6.26
N THR A 76 12.77 -6.70 -7.21
CA THR A 76 12.88 -8.07 -7.71
C THR A 76 12.61 -8.14 -9.21
N LYS A 77 13.19 -9.13 -9.88
CA LYS A 77 12.87 -9.45 -11.29
C LYS A 77 11.94 -10.65 -11.43
N ASN A 78 11.82 -11.47 -10.38
CA ASN A 78 11.24 -12.81 -10.46
C ASN A 78 10.48 -13.23 -9.18
N PHE A 79 10.39 -12.35 -8.19
CA PHE A 79 9.82 -12.58 -6.86
C PHE A 79 10.46 -13.71 -6.03
N GLN A 80 11.54 -14.31 -6.52
CA GLN A 80 12.31 -15.35 -5.84
C GLN A 80 13.55 -14.79 -5.16
N THR A 81 14.16 -13.75 -5.75
CA THR A 81 15.29 -13.02 -5.18
C THR A 81 14.96 -11.55 -5.06
N TRP A 82 15.40 -10.94 -3.97
CA TRP A 82 15.07 -9.56 -3.64
C TRP A 82 16.32 -8.78 -3.28
N GLN A 83 16.46 -7.57 -3.83
CA GLN A 83 17.48 -6.63 -3.40
C GLN A 83 16.81 -5.57 -2.54
N THR A 84 17.15 -5.51 -1.26
CA THR A 84 16.69 -4.43 -0.38
C THR A 84 17.54 -3.18 -0.64
N HIS A 85 16.93 -2.00 -0.63
CA HIS A 85 17.59 -0.71 -0.83
C HIS A 85 17.51 0.15 0.44
N GLU A 86 18.17 1.31 0.42
CA GLU A 86 17.95 2.32 1.46
C GLU A 86 16.50 2.83 1.43
N PRO A 87 15.98 3.38 2.55
CA PRO A 87 14.69 4.06 2.53
C PRO A 87 14.68 5.19 1.50
N CYS A 88 13.56 5.33 0.79
CA CYS A 88 13.46 6.21 -0.38
C CYS A 88 12.63 7.48 -0.11
N PHE A 89 11.92 7.53 1.01
CA PHE A 89 11.06 8.64 1.40
C PHE A 89 10.94 8.69 2.91
N TYR A 90 11.03 9.87 3.51
CA TYR A 90 11.01 10.11 4.96
C TYR A 90 9.96 11.16 5.29
N ILE A 91 9.43 11.18 6.51
CA ILE A 91 8.65 12.30 7.07
C ILE A 91 9.35 13.66 6.85
N ASP A 92 8.58 14.76 6.84
CA ASP A 92 9.13 16.10 6.96
C ASP A 92 8.90 16.59 8.40
N PRO A 93 9.94 16.70 9.25
CA PRO A 93 9.80 17.17 10.63
C PRO A 93 9.20 18.58 10.75
N HIS A 94 9.25 19.37 9.68
CA HIS A 94 8.69 20.72 9.61
C HIS A 94 7.40 20.79 8.78
N GLY A 95 6.97 19.65 8.21
CA GLY A 95 5.81 19.53 7.36
C GLY A 95 4.55 19.09 8.12
N TRP A 96 3.51 18.82 7.34
CA TRP A 96 2.22 18.32 7.85
C TRP A 96 2.21 16.79 8.04
N ASP A 97 3.20 16.09 7.50
CA ASP A 97 3.44 14.65 7.61
C ASP A 97 4.63 14.37 8.53
N ASN A 98 4.70 15.10 9.65
CA ASN A 98 5.83 15.11 10.58
C ASN A 98 5.85 13.99 11.62
N GLY A 99 4.77 13.22 11.72
CA GLY A 99 4.65 12.09 12.64
C GLY A 99 5.00 10.78 11.96
N HIS A 100 4.31 10.47 10.86
CA HIS A 100 4.41 9.19 10.17
C HIS A 100 4.10 9.29 8.67
N VAL A 101 4.50 8.26 7.92
CA VAL A 101 4.12 8.04 6.52
C VAL A 101 3.60 6.61 6.34
N PHE A 102 2.36 6.46 5.85
CA PHE A 102 1.69 5.17 5.68
C PHE A 102 1.26 4.92 4.22
N ALA A 103 1.11 3.64 3.89
CA ALA A 103 0.44 3.09 2.70
C ALA A 103 0.80 3.84 1.40
N PRO A 104 2.04 3.70 0.89
CA PRO A 104 2.44 4.30 -0.37
C PRO A 104 1.71 3.60 -1.53
N PHE A 105 1.27 4.35 -2.51
CA PHE A 105 0.71 3.84 -3.77
C PHE A 105 1.30 4.59 -4.95
N VAL A 106 1.91 3.86 -5.88
CA VAL A 106 2.68 4.44 -6.98
C VAL A 106 2.04 4.13 -8.33
N ILE A 107 1.92 5.16 -9.17
CA ILE A 107 1.55 5.01 -10.58
C ILE A 107 2.59 5.67 -11.49
N ALA A 108 2.68 5.19 -12.73
CA ALA A 108 3.42 5.88 -13.79
C ALA A 108 2.44 6.71 -14.63
N ALA A 109 2.74 7.99 -14.81
CA ALA A 109 1.97 8.91 -15.66
C ALA A 109 2.82 10.11 -16.09
N ASN A 110 2.68 10.52 -17.37
CA ASN A 110 3.36 11.69 -17.92
C ASN A 110 4.90 11.65 -17.68
N ASP A 111 5.54 10.55 -18.08
CA ASP A 111 6.99 10.30 -17.96
C ASP A 111 7.55 10.55 -16.54
N THR A 112 6.71 10.26 -15.54
CA THR A 112 6.97 10.50 -14.11
C THR A 112 6.28 9.41 -13.30
N TYR A 113 6.84 9.12 -12.13
CA TYR A 113 6.21 8.27 -11.13
C TYR A 113 5.59 9.14 -10.03
N TRP A 114 4.36 8.82 -9.66
CA TRP A 114 3.57 9.55 -8.68
C TRP A 114 3.27 8.63 -7.52
N MET A 115 3.82 8.94 -6.35
CA MET A 115 3.49 8.28 -5.10
C MET A 115 2.42 9.09 -4.40
N PHE A 116 1.27 8.46 -4.16
CA PHE A 116 0.27 8.91 -3.22
C PHE A 116 0.57 8.23 -1.90
N TYR A 117 0.56 9.00 -0.81
CA TYR A 117 0.88 8.45 0.50
C TYR A 117 0.04 9.09 1.58
N THR A 118 -0.17 8.35 2.67
CA THR A 118 -0.79 8.89 3.87
C THR A 118 0.29 9.58 4.69
N GLY A 119 0.20 10.90 4.84
CA GLY A 119 1.01 11.63 5.81
C GLY A 119 0.24 11.80 7.11
N VAL A 120 0.95 11.71 8.24
CA VAL A 120 0.33 11.72 9.56
C VAL A 120 1.05 12.72 10.46
N THR A 121 0.29 13.57 11.15
CA THR A 121 0.85 14.50 12.14
C THR A 121 1.21 13.78 13.44
N LEU A 122 1.98 14.45 14.31
CA LEU A 122 2.25 13.97 15.68
C LEU A 122 0.97 13.73 16.52
N GLU A 123 -0.12 14.43 16.20
CA GLU A 123 -1.45 14.26 16.80
C GLU A 123 -2.28 13.16 16.12
N ASN A 124 -1.67 12.36 15.24
CA ASN A 124 -2.29 11.28 14.46
C ASN A 124 -3.36 11.75 13.45
N THR A 125 -3.33 13.01 13.02
CA THR A 125 -4.19 13.48 11.93
C THR A 125 -3.66 12.94 10.60
N GLN A 126 -4.45 12.09 9.93
CA GLN A 126 -4.08 11.49 8.65
C GLN A 126 -4.60 12.35 7.49
N ARG A 127 -3.80 12.51 6.44
CA ARG A 127 -4.15 13.16 5.16
C ARG A 127 -3.36 12.53 4.03
N ILE A 128 -3.73 12.80 2.78
CA ILE A 128 -3.02 12.23 1.62
C ILE A 128 -2.17 13.29 0.94
N GLY A 129 -0.90 12.96 0.75
CA GLY A 129 0.11 13.74 0.04
C GLY A 129 0.53 13.08 -1.25
N ILE A 130 1.37 13.80 -2.00
CA ILE A 130 1.96 13.33 -3.25
C ILE A 130 3.47 13.54 -3.21
N ALA A 131 4.22 12.58 -3.73
CA ALA A 131 5.61 12.74 -4.11
C ALA A 131 5.83 12.26 -5.54
N THR A 132 6.82 12.83 -6.23
CA THR A 132 7.19 12.43 -7.59
C THR A 132 8.60 11.89 -7.66
N SER A 133 8.83 10.97 -8.60
CA SER A 133 10.15 10.44 -8.91
C SER A 133 10.33 10.27 -10.41
N LYS A 134 11.59 10.37 -10.87
CA LYS A 134 11.99 10.01 -12.24
C LYS A 134 12.63 8.63 -12.33
N ASP A 135 13.10 8.08 -11.22
CA ASP A 135 13.95 6.88 -11.18
C ASP A 135 13.41 5.77 -10.27
N LEU A 136 12.37 6.03 -9.47
CA LEU A 136 11.83 5.17 -8.41
C LEU A 136 12.74 5.00 -7.19
N PHE A 137 13.81 5.81 -7.06
CA PHE A 137 14.73 5.79 -5.92
C PHE A 137 14.70 7.12 -5.16
N THR A 138 14.62 8.23 -5.88
CA THR A 138 14.60 9.58 -5.32
C THR A 138 13.20 10.15 -5.44
N TRP A 139 12.62 10.57 -4.33
CA TRP A 139 11.25 11.09 -4.26
C TRP A 139 11.23 12.53 -3.74
N GLU A 140 10.48 13.39 -4.43
CA GLU A 140 10.29 14.79 -4.07
C GLU A 140 8.81 15.05 -3.76
N ARG A 141 8.51 15.60 -2.58
CA ARG A 141 7.14 16.01 -2.22
C ARG A 141 6.60 17.04 -3.21
N VAL A 142 5.34 16.88 -3.60
CA VAL A 142 4.63 17.85 -4.43
C VAL A 142 3.91 18.85 -3.52
N GLY A 143 4.46 20.06 -3.45
CA GLY A 143 3.91 21.15 -2.65
C GLY A 143 4.09 20.96 -1.14
N GLN A 144 3.57 21.92 -0.36
CA GLN A 144 3.69 21.95 1.10
C GLN A 144 2.39 21.57 1.83
N ARG A 145 1.36 21.16 1.09
CA ARG A 145 0.04 20.84 1.63
C ARG A 145 -0.43 19.47 1.10
N PRO A 146 -1.18 18.70 1.90
CA PRO A 146 -1.84 17.50 1.41
C PRO A 146 -2.88 17.82 0.34
N VAL A 147 -3.09 16.87 -0.57
CA VAL A 147 -4.05 16.98 -1.68
C VAL A 147 -5.45 16.52 -1.29
N ILE A 148 -5.57 15.58 -0.35
CA ILE A 148 -6.86 15.20 0.25
C ILE A 148 -6.88 15.69 1.70
N ARG A 149 -7.86 16.53 2.01
CA ARG A 149 -8.00 17.24 3.29
C ARG A 149 -9.44 17.10 3.77
N PRO A 150 -9.81 15.99 4.44
CA PRO A 150 -11.21 15.74 4.74
C PRO A 150 -11.83 16.77 5.70
N GLU A 151 -11.03 17.55 6.44
CA GLU A 151 -11.54 18.69 7.20
C GLU A 151 -12.20 19.78 6.32
N GLU A 152 -11.93 19.79 5.01
CA GLU A 152 -12.54 20.71 4.05
C GLU A 152 -13.84 20.15 3.44
N TYR A 153 -14.24 18.91 3.79
CA TYR A 153 -15.37 18.23 3.20
C TYR A 153 -16.56 18.19 4.15
N ASP A 154 -17.73 18.61 3.67
CA ASP A 154 -18.94 18.71 4.49
C ASP A 154 -19.43 17.38 5.06
N TRP A 155 -19.08 16.26 4.44
CA TRP A 155 -19.50 14.92 4.84
C TRP A 155 -18.54 14.23 5.80
N ALA A 156 -17.27 14.65 5.87
CA ALA A 156 -16.21 13.89 6.52
C ALA A 156 -16.03 14.27 8.00
N PHE A 157 -15.72 13.28 8.82
CA PHE A 157 -15.28 13.45 10.19
C PHE A 157 -13.76 13.45 10.23
N CYS A 158 -13.17 14.64 10.42
CA CYS A 158 -11.72 14.81 10.47
C CYS A 158 -11.38 15.89 11.50
N PRO A 159 -11.40 15.54 12.80
CA PRO A 159 -10.95 16.48 13.81
C PRO A 159 -9.44 16.70 13.63
N THR A 160 -9.00 17.95 13.70
CA THR A 160 -7.58 18.32 13.57
C THR A 160 -6.78 18.04 14.86
N GLU A 161 -7.45 17.56 15.89
CA GLU A 161 -6.87 17.12 17.16
C GLU A 161 -7.48 15.76 17.53
N LYS A 162 -6.69 14.85 18.09
CA LYS A 162 -7.09 13.49 18.53
C LYS A 162 -7.28 12.45 17.42
N GLY A 163 -6.63 12.67 16.28
CA GLY A 163 -6.54 11.72 15.17
C GLY A 163 -7.77 11.69 14.26
N ALA A 164 -7.51 11.46 12.97
CA ALA A 164 -8.53 11.43 11.92
C ALA A 164 -8.23 10.33 10.91
N ALA A 165 -9.27 9.84 10.22
CA ALA A 165 -9.14 8.83 9.18
C ALA A 165 -9.09 9.48 7.79
N CYS A 166 -7.96 9.32 7.10
CA CYS A 166 -7.75 9.67 5.70
C CYS A 166 -6.50 8.97 5.21
N ARG A 167 -6.62 7.71 4.79
CA ARG A 167 -5.46 6.87 4.52
C ARG A 167 -5.68 5.90 3.37
N ASP A 168 -4.62 5.19 3.05
CA ASP A 168 -4.56 4.10 2.09
C ASP A 168 -5.03 4.51 0.68
N PRO A 169 -4.36 5.49 0.05
CA PRO A 169 -4.73 5.93 -1.28
C PRO A 169 -4.58 4.80 -2.30
N HIS A 170 -5.57 4.65 -3.18
CA HIS A 170 -5.49 3.82 -4.37
C HIS A 170 -5.96 4.61 -5.59
N VAL A 171 -5.13 4.70 -6.63
CA VAL A 171 -5.43 5.50 -7.81
C VAL A 171 -5.59 4.62 -9.05
N ILE A 172 -6.69 4.83 -9.77
CA ILE A 172 -6.91 4.24 -11.10
C ILE A 172 -7.02 5.35 -12.15
N LYS A 173 -6.66 5.02 -13.40
CA LYS A 173 -7.03 5.84 -14.55
C LYS A 173 -8.41 5.39 -15.05
N HIS A 174 -9.34 6.31 -15.19
CA HIS A 174 -10.71 6.05 -15.67
C HIS A 174 -11.08 7.09 -16.72
N GLY A 175 -11.09 6.68 -17.99
CA GLY A 175 -11.23 7.62 -19.11
C GLY A 175 -10.09 8.64 -19.15
N GLU A 176 -10.45 9.93 -19.17
CA GLU A 176 -9.51 11.07 -19.14
C GLU A 176 -9.21 11.57 -17.71
N GLU A 177 -9.76 10.90 -16.69
CA GLU A 177 -9.58 11.23 -15.29
C GLU A 177 -8.72 10.20 -14.56
N TYR A 178 -8.18 10.62 -13.43
CA TYR A 178 -7.60 9.80 -12.38
C TYR A 178 -8.53 9.82 -11.18
N TRP A 179 -8.84 8.65 -10.65
CA TRP A 179 -9.75 8.48 -9.53
C TRP A 179 -8.96 7.92 -8.35
N LEU A 180 -8.99 8.62 -7.22
CA LEU A 180 -8.34 8.25 -5.98
C LEU A 180 -9.40 7.76 -5.00
N TYR A 181 -9.20 6.55 -4.47
CA TYR A 181 -9.99 5.94 -3.41
C TYR A 181 -9.20 5.95 -2.12
N TYR A 182 -9.87 6.16 -1.00
CA TYR A 182 -9.21 6.23 0.31
C TYR A 182 -10.17 5.93 1.46
N THR A 183 -9.60 5.43 2.55
CA THR A 183 -10.32 5.16 3.81
C THR A 183 -10.63 6.46 4.54
N ALA A 184 -11.88 6.65 4.93
CA ALA A 184 -12.35 7.83 5.68
C ALA A 184 -13.48 7.47 6.67
N VAL A 185 -13.90 8.46 7.46
CA VAL A 185 -15.06 8.35 8.35
C VAL A 185 -16.01 9.51 8.07
N THR A 186 -17.31 9.24 7.99
CA THR A 186 -18.36 10.25 7.81
C THR A 186 -18.63 11.00 9.13
N LYS A 187 -19.21 12.21 9.08
CA LYS A 187 -19.66 12.97 10.28
C LYS A 187 -20.65 12.20 11.17
N THR A 188 -21.34 11.21 10.61
CA THR A 188 -22.22 10.30 11.36
C THR A 188 -21.48 9.13 12.03
N GLY A 189 -20.15 9.07 11.93
CA GLY A 189 -19.32 8.03 12.54
C GLY A 189 -19.21 6.72 11.74
N LYS A 190 -19.71 6.67 10.50
CA LYS A 190 -19.59 5.48 9.64
C LYS A 190 -18.27 5.50 8.90
N ALA A 191 -17.52 4.40 8.95
CA ALA A 191 -16.35 4.20 8.11
C ALA A 191 -16.76 3.98 6.65
N CYS A 192 -15.94 4.49 5.72
CA CYS A 192 -16.25 4.45 4.30
C CYS A 192 -14.97 4.43 3.47
N ILE A 193 -15.10 4.00 2.21
CA ILE A 193 -14.15 4.32 1.16
C ILE A 193 -14.73 5.50 0.39
N ALA A 194 -14.01 6.61 0.41
CA ALA A 194 -14.35 7.84 -0.30
C ALA A 194 -13.56 7.96 -1.60
N ARG A 195 -13.99 8.87 -2.47
CA ARG A 195 -13.39 9.09 -3.79
C ARG A 195 -13.12 10.56 -4.06
N ALA A 196 -12.01 10.83 -4.73
CA ALA A 196 -11.70 12.10 -5.37
C ALA A 196 -11.29 11.89 -6.83
N VAL A 197 -11.42 12.92 -7.66
CA VAL A 197 -11.03 12.85 -9.09
C VAL A 197 -10.10 13.98 -9.48
N SER A 198 -9.22 13.73 -10.45
CA SER A 198 -8.28 14.69 -10.99
C SER A 198 -8.05 14.47 -12.49
N HIS A 199 -7.78 15.52 -13.25
CA HIS A 199 -7.31 15.42 -14.63
C HIS A 199 -5.78 15.48 -14.77
N ASN A 200 -5.08 15.94 -13.73
CA ASN A 200 -3.65 16.29 -13.82
C ASN A 200 -2.82 15.72 -12.66
N LEU A 201 -3.41 14.89 -11.80
CA LEU A 201 -2.81 14.28 -10.60
C LEU A 201 -2.45 15.26 -9.48
N ILE A 202 -2.69 16.56 -9.65
CA ILE A 202 -2.33 17.60 -8.67
C ILE A 202 -3.60 18.20 -8.05
N ASP A 203 -4.57 18.55 -8.88
CA ASP A 203 -5.81 19.17 -8.47
C ASP A 203 -6.89 18.10 -8.30
N TRP A 204 -7.32 17.88 -7.06
CA TRP A 204 -8.27 16.83 -6.71
C TRP A 204 -9.60 17.42 -6.27
N GLN A 205 -10.68 16.94 -6.87
CA GLN A 205 -12.04 17.32 -6.54
C GLN A 205 -12.72 16.17 -5.77
N ASP A 206 -13.19 16.46 -4.57
CA ASP A 206 -13.95 15.51 -3.75
C ASP A 206 -15.21 15.00 -4.49
N ARG A 207 -15.54 13.72 -4.28
CA ARG A 207 -16.77 13.07 -4.75
C ARG A 207 -17.50 12.34 -3.62
N GLY A 208 -17.03 12.47 -2.37
CA GLY A 208 -17.66 11.89 -1.20
C GLY A 208 -17.51 10.37 -1.08
N PRO A 209 -18.25 9.76 -0.15
CA PRO A 209 -18.24 8.32 0.06
C PRO A 209 -18.74 7.55 -1.16
N ALA A 210 -17.94 6.59 -1.63
CA ALA A 210 -18.32 5.66 -2.71
C ALA A 210 -18.84 4.32 -2.16
N TYR A 211 -18.34 3.90 -1.00
CA TYR A 211 -18.78 2.71 -0.26
C TYR A 211 -18.87 3.04 1.24
N ILE A 212 -19.98 2.70 1.89
CA ILE A 212 -20.18 2.90 3.33
C ILE A 212 -20.28 1.54 4.01
N GLU A 213 -19.40 1.29 4.98
CA GLU A 213 -19.42 0.04 5.76
C GLU A 213 -20.56 0.07 6.78
N LYS A 214 -21.31 -1.03 6.87
CA LYS A 214 -22.44 -1.18 7.79
C LYS A 214 -22.01 -1.74 9.14
N LYS A 215 -20.92 -2.50 9.18
CA LYS A 215 -20.34 -3.05 10.42
C LYS A 215 -19.41 -2.03 11.07
N LEU A 216 -19.08 -2.25 12.35
CA LEU A 216 -18.12 -1.44 13.10
C LEU A 216 -16.66 -1.80 12.71
N THR A 217 -16.37 -1.83 11.42
CA THR A 217 -15.06 -2.14 10.86
C THR A 217 -14.64 -1.03 9.90
N HIS A 218 -13.36 -0.70 9.85
CA HIS A 218 -12.84 0.28 8.88
C HIS A 218 -12.41 -0.46 7.62
N PRO A 219 -13.04 -0.24 6.45
CA PRO A 219 -12.53 -0.78 5.21
C PRO A 219 -11.20 -0.08 4.91
N GLU A 220 -10.10 -0.85 4.93
CA GLU A 220 -8.72 -0.34 4.85
C GLU A 220 -7.99 -0.92 3.64
N SER A 221 -6.93 -0.23 3.22
CA SER A 221 -6.04 -0.65 2.13
C SER A 221 -6.83 -1.08 0.89
N CYS A 222 -7.74 -0.18 0.49
CA CYS A 222 -8.68 -0.44 -0.58
C CYS A 222 -7.97 -0.53 -1.92
N ASN A 223 -8.47 -1.40 -2.81
CA ASN A 223 -7.84 -1.63 -4.10
C ASN A 223 -8.95 -1.91 -5.14
N VAL A 224 -9.05 -1.05 -6.15
CA VAL A 224 -10.04 -1.15 -7.24
C VAL A 224 -9.43 -1.83 -8.46
N GLN A 225 -10.09 -2.88 -8.94
CA GLN A 225 -9.67 -3.67 -10.10
C GLN A 225 -10.83 -3.90 -11.07
N GLU A 226 -10.55 -3.91 -12.37
CA GLU A 226 -11.53 -4.25 -13.40
C GLU A 226 -11.43 -5.73 -13.79
N LEU A 227 -12.57 -6.40 -13.94
CA LEU A 227 -12.72 -7.77 -14.42
C LEU A 227 -13.95 -7.88 -15.34
N ASN A 228 -13.74 -8.16 -16.62
CA ASN A 228 -14.80 -8.41 -17.61
C ASN A 228 -15.89 -7.32 -17.66
N GLY A 229 -15.48 -6.04 -17.66
CA GLY A 229 -16.40 -4.90 -17.70
C GLY A 229 -17.12 -4.61 -16.39
N LYS A 230 -16.75 -5.30 -15.30
CA LYS A 230 -17.19 -5.00 -13.92
C LYS A 230 -16.00 -4.53 -13.10
N TYR A 231 -16.29 -3.85 -12.01
CA TYR A 231 -15.31 -3.36 -11.06
C TYR A 231 -15.40 -4.15 -9.75
N LEU A 232 -14.25 -4.42 -9.15
CA LEU A 232 -14.06 -5.08 -7.88
C LEU A 232 -13.38 -4.08 -6.94
N LEU A 233 -13.96 -3.86 -5.76
CA LEU A 233 -13.35 -3.07 -4.69
C LEU A 233 -12.92 -4.02 -3.59
N PHE A 234 -11.62 -4.28 -3.49
CA PHE A 234 -11.00 -5.03 -2.40
C PHE A 234 -10.74 -4.12 -1.21
N PHE A 235 -10.84 -4.67 0.00
CA PHE A 235 -10.49 -3.98 1.24
C PHE A 235 -10.38 -4.97 2.41
N GLY A 236 -9.65 -4.53 3.45
CA GLY A 236 -9.51 -5.20 4.74
C GLY A 236 -10.56 -4.77 5.76
N GLY A 237 -10.23 -4.90 7.05
CA GLY A 237 -11.04 -4.39 8.15
C GLY A 237 -12.05 -5.36 8.75
N HIS A 238 -12.45 -6.41 8.04
CA HIS A 238 -13.24 -7.50 8.63
C HIS A 238 -12.31 -8.45 9.37
N ILE A 239 -12.58 -8.66 10.67
CA ILE A 239 -11.75 -9.26 11.74
C ILE A 239 -11.03 -10.59 11.38
N GLU A 240 -11.35 -11.23 10.26
CA GLU A 240 -10.64 -12.41 9.77
C GLU A 240 -10.32 -12.43 8.26
N TYR A 241 -10.92 -11.57 7.42
CA TYR A 241 -10.89 -11.75 5.97
C TYR A 241 -10.59 -10.47 5.20
N TRP A 242 -9.72 -10.60 4.21
CA TRP A 242 -9.69 -9.71 3.06
C TRP A 242 -10.91 -10.00 2.19
N SER A 243 -11.60 -8.96 1.74
CA SER A 243 -12.88 -9.09 1.06
C SER A 243 -13.00 -8.17 -0.14
N TYR A 244 -14.05 -8.37 -0.95
CA TYR A 244 -14.39 -7.47 -2.03
C TYR A 244 -15.90 -7.34 -2.26
N VAL A 245 -16.29 -6.23 -2.89
CA VAL A 245 -17.63 -6.02 -3.48
C VAL A 245 -17.50 -5.78 -4.98
N ILE A 246 -18.59 -5.96 -5.72
CA ILE A 246 -18.62 -5.83 -7.19
C ILE A 246 -19.55 -4.69 -7.58
N SER A 247 -19.19 -3.91 -8.59
CA SER A 247 -20.10 -2.93 -9.20
C SER A 247 -19.97 -2.91 -10.71
N ASP A 248 -21.00 -2.42 -11.39
CA ASP A 248 -20.94 -2.04 -12.81
C ASP A 248 -20.37 -0.61 -13.00
N ASP A 249 -20.35 0.18 -11.92
CA ASP A 249 -19.86 1.57 -11.89
C ASP A 249 -18.83 1.72 -10.76
N PRO A 250 -17.56 2.08 -11.04
CA PRO A 250 -16.55 2.21 -10.00
C PRO A 250 -16.78 3.44 -9.11
N ALA A 251 -17.72 4.33 -9.44
CA ALA A 251 -18.06 5.50 -8.63
C ALA A 251 -19.00 5.15 -7.47
N GLN A 252 -19.74 4.04 -7.58
CA GLN A 252 -20.75 3.66 -6.60
C GLN A 252 -20.72 2.16 -6.36
N TRP A 253 -20.69 1.77 -5.09
CA TRP A 253 -20.63 0.37 -4.70
C TRP A 253 -21.92 0.04 -3.96
N PRO A 254 -22.95 -0.46 -4.68
CA PRO A 254 -24.27 -0.67 -4.08
C PRO A 254 -24.17 -1.64 -2.91
N GLU A 255 -25.05 -1.44 -1.91
CA GLU A 255 -25.02 -2.15 -0.64
C GLU A 255 -25.01 -3.67 -0.84
N GLN A 256 -23.84 -4.25 -0.67
CA GLN A 256 -23.61 -5.68 -0.87
C GLN A 256 -22.85 -6.24 0.32
N GLN A 257 -23.13 -7.49 0.62
CA GLN A 257 -22.31 -8.24 1.56
C GLN A 257 -20.92 -8.45 0.95
N PRO A 258 -19.83 -8.03 1.64
CA PRO A 258 -18.48 -8.28 1.17
C PRO A 258 -18.21 -9.78 1.05
N ARG A 259 -17.58 -10.17 -0.06
CA ARG A 259 -17.23 -11.56 -0.38
C ARG A 259 -15.80 -11.81 0.09
N PRO A 260 -15.53 -12.81 0.95
CA PRO A 260 -14.18 -13.10 1.41
C PRO A 260 -13.33 -13.64 0.26
N ILE A 261 -12.08 -13.20 0.16
CA ILE A 261 -11.09 -13.70 -0.81
C ILE A 261 -9.89 -14.37 -0.13
N GLY A 262 -9.59 -14.03 1.13
CA GLY A 262 -8.49 -14.64 1.88
C GLY A 262 -8.63 -14.42 3.38
N LYS A 263 -8.24 -15.41 4.19
CA LYS A 263 -8.28 -15.35 5.66
C LYS A 263 -6.90 -15.04 6.24
N GLY A 264 -6.83 -14.18 7.25
CA GLY A 264 -5.59 -13.87 7.97
C GLY A 264 -4.55 -13.16 7.12
N ILE A 265 -5.00 -12.41 6.11
CA ILE A 265 -4.15 -11.60 5.25
C ILE A 265 -4.53 -10.12 5.34
N THR A 266 -3.59 -9.25 5.00
CA THR A 266 -3.80 -7.80 4.85
C THR A 266 -3.00 -7.26 3.67
N ALA A 267 -3.39 -6.09 3.16
CA ALA A 267 -2.82 -5.38 2.01
C ALA A 267 -2.59 -6.30 0.80
N MET A 268 -3.42 -6.20 -0.24
CA MET A 268 -3.30 -7.06 -1.42
C MET A 268 -3.18 -6.23 -2.67
N GLU A 269 -2.19 -6.56 -3.50
CA GLU A 269 -1.93 -5.93 -4.80
C GLU A 269 -1.95 -6.96 -5.92
N VAL A 270 -2.53 -6.58 -7.06
CA VAL A 270 -2.52 -7.40 -8.28
C VAL A 270 -1.22 -7.13 -9.05
N ILE A 271 -0.38 -8.15 -9.19
CA ILE A 271 0.91 -8.06 -9.89
C ILE A 271 0.72 -8.23 -11.39
N LYS A 272 -0.02 -9.28 -11.79
CA LYS A 272 -0.14 -9.69 -13.20
C LYS A 272 -1.42 -10.48 -13.42
N ARG A 273 -1.97 -10.39 -14.62
CA ARG A 273 -3.18 -11.11 -15.05
C ARG A 273 -2.86 -12.00 -16.25
N THR A 274 -3.27 -13.26 -16.19
CA THR A 274 -3.19 -14.24 -17.28
C THR A 274 -4.56 -14.91 -17.42
N ASP A 275 -5.33 -14.48 -18.42
CA ASP A 275 -6.74 -14.84 -18.57
C ASP A 275 -7.54 -14.59 -17.28
N ALA A 276 -8.18 -15.64 -16.74
CA ALA A 276 -8.94 -15.59 -15.49
C ALA A 276 -8.05 -15.69 -14.23
N ARG A 277 -6.73 -15.88 -14.36
CA ARG A 277 -5.83 -16.08 -13.22
C ARG A 277 -5.06 -14.80 -12.92
N TRP A 278 -5.13 -14.32 -11.70
CA TRP A 278 -4.43 -13.12 -11.25
C TRP A 278 -3.35 -13.51 -10.25
N LEU A 279 -2.10 -13.17 -10.53
CA LEU A 279 -1.02 -13.19 -9.56
C LEU A 279 -1.18 -11.98 -8.65
N VAL A 280 -1.22 -12.23 -7.35
CA VAL A 280 -1.34 -11.21 -6.32
C VAL A 280 -0.22 -11.33 -5.30
N ALA A 281 0.16 -10.21 -4.71
CA ALA A 281 0.96 -10.17 -3.49
C ALA A 281 0.09 -9.77 -2.30
N TYR A 282 0.41 -10.29 -1.12
CA TYR A 282 -0.30 -9.97 0.11
C TYR A 282 0.56 -10.20 1.34
N PHE A 283 0.21 -9.59 2.47
CA PHE A 283 0.80 -9.93 3.76
C PHE A 283 0.00 -10.99 4.49
N LYS A 284 0.67 -11.97 5.10
CA LYS A 284 0.05 -12.84 6.12
C LYS A 284 0.26 -12.26 7.50
N MET A 285 -0.78 -12.30 8.33
CA MET A 285 -0.71 -11.88 9.72
C MET A 285 -0.15 -13.01 10.59
N GLY A 286 0.70 -12.67 11.57
CA GLY A 286 1.14 -13.61 12.60
C GLY A 286 2.16 -14.66 12.15
N VAL A 287 2.93 -14.39 11.08
CA VAL A 287 3.96 -15.30 10.55
C VAL A 287 5.35 -14.72 10.86
N GLY A 288 5.94 -15.11 12.01
CA GLY A 288 7.29 -14.70 12.39
C GLY A 288 7.58 -14.82 13.89
N HIS A 289 8.85 -14.76 14.29
CA HIS A 289 9.29 -14.88 15.68
C HIS A 289 9.09 -13.61 16.53
N ASN A 290 8.74 -12.48 15.92
CA ASN A 290 8.46 -11.21 16.59
C ASN A 290 6.98 -10.85 16.40
N SER A 291 6.35 -10.22 17.39
CA SER A 291 4.89 -9.98 17.48
C SER A 291 4.26 -9.18 16.33
N ASP A 292 5.07 -8.59 15.44
CA ASP A 292 4.63 -7.86 14.24
C ASP A 292 4.89 -8.61 12.93
N GLY A 293 4.99 -9.95 12.95
CA GLY A 293 5.42 -10.81 11.84
C GLY A 293 4.58 -10.78 10.55
N PHE A 294 4.64 -9.68 9.80
CA PHE A 294 4.16 -9.55 8.44
C PHE A 294 5.28 -9.94 7.47
N ARG A 295 4.96 -10.81 6.51
CA ARG A 295 5.85 -11.18 5.41
C ARG A 295 5.06 -11.17 4.11
N LEU A 296 5.69 -10.73 3.03
CA LEU A 296 5.08 -10.62 1.71
C LEU A 296 5.02 -11.99 1.05
N PHE A 297 3.82 -12.49 0.79
CA PHE A 297 3.57 -13.73 0.08
C PHE A 297 2.98 -13.44 -1.30
N LEU A 298 3.03 -14.46 -2.15
CA LEU A 298 2.41 -14.47 -3.46
C LEU A 298 1.28 -15.48 -3.47
N GLY A 299 0.25 -15.21 -4.26
CA GLY A 299 -0.84 -16.14 -4.48
C GLY A 299 -1.51 -15.93 -5.82
N VAL A 300 -2.42 -16.83 -6.14
CA VAL A 300 -3.21 -16.79 -7.37
C VAL A 300 -4.68 -16.73 -7.01
N ILE A 301 -5.41 -15.79 -7.63
CA ILE A 301 -6.87 -15.80 -7.66
C ILE A 301 -7.29 -16.36 -9.01
N ASN A 302 -8.14 -17.39 -9.01
CA ASN A 302 -8.74 -17.91 -10.24
C ASN A 302 -10.21 -17.44 -10.36
N TRP A 303 -10.46 -16.48 -11.23
CA TRP A 303 -11.80 -15.91 -11.47
C TRP A 303 -12.75 -16.80 -12.26
N ALA A 304 -12.26 -17.93 -12.80
CA ALA A 304 -13.12 -18.95 -13.40
C ALA A 304 -13.73 -19.90 -12.35
N ALA A 305 -13.31 -19.81 -11.08
CA ALA A 305 -13.89 -20.61 -10.00
C ALA A 305 -15.22 -19.99 -9.50
N ASP A 306 -16.16 -20.83 -9.07
CA ASP A 306 -17.44 -20.39 -8.51
C ASP A 306 -17.28 -19.52 -7.26
N ALA A 307 -16.24 -19.80 -6.45
CA ALA A 307 -15.87 -19.05 -5.27
C ALA A 307 -14.36 -18.73 -5.32
N PRO A 308 -13.95 -17.64 -5.99
CA PRO A 308 -12.55 -17.25 -6.07
C PRO A 308 -11.97 -16.98 -4.69
N VAL A 309 -10.78 -17.51 -4.42
CA VAL A 309 -9.99 -17.27 -3.22
C VAL A 309 -8.52 -17.16 -3.61
N ILE A 310 -7.72 -16.52 -2.76
CA ILE A 310 -6.26 -16.48 -2.91
C ILE A 310 -5.69 -17.86 -2.56
N GLN A 311 -5.06 -18.49 -3.53
CA GLN A 311 -4.30 -19.72 -3.36
C GLN A 311 -2.81 -19.37 -3.28
N GLU A 312 -2.19 -19.60 -2.12
CA GLU A 312 -0.78 -19.31 -1.89
C GLU A 312 0.13 -20.06 -2.88
N ILE A 313 1.14 -19.36 -3.40
CA ILE A 313 2.22 -19.97 -4.17
C ILE A 313 3.24 -20.56 -3.18
N SER A 314 3.46 -21.87 -3.28
CA SER A 314 4.37 -22.61 -2.40
C SER A 314 5.63 -23.12 -3.10
N ASN A 315 5.70 -22.98 -4.43
CA ASN A 315 6.89 -23.29 -5.21
C ASN A 315 7.08 -22.32 -6.40
N ALA A 316 8.34 -22.02 -6.71
CA ALA A 316 8.70 -21.10 -7.78
C ALA A 316 8.20 -21.53 -9.18
N GLY A 317 7.99 -22.83 -9.41
CA GLY A 317 7.47 -23.34 -10.67
C GLY A 317 6.08 -22.79 -11.03
N GLN A 318 5.27 -22.46 -10.03
CA GLN A 318 3.95 -21.84 -10.24
C GLN A 318 4.04 -20.42 -10.81
N LEU A 319 5.16 -19.72 -10.64
CA LEU A 319 5.32 -18.37 -11.17
C LEU A 319 5.57 -18.34 -12.68
N ARG A 320 5.96 -19.48 -13.28
CA ARG A 320 6.24 -19.59 -14.72
C ARG A 320 5.02 -19.25 -15.58
N GLU A 321 3.81 -19.55 -15.11
CA GLU A 321 2.58 -19.19 -15.84
C GLU A 321 2.40 -17.66 -15.96
N PHE A 322 3.07 -16.90 -15.09
CA PHE A 322 3.10 -15.43 -15.10
C PHE A 322 4.40 -14.87 -15.70
N GLY A 323 5.30 -15.74 -16.20
CA GLY A 323 6.53 -15.33 -16.88
C GLY A 323 7.70 -14.96 -15.96
N PHE A 324 7.78 -15.55 -14.76
CA PHE A 324 8.90 -15.38 -13.83
C PHE A 324 9.71 -16.65 -13.60
#